data_AF-A0A0P8X3B6-F1
#
_entry.id   AF-A0A0P8X3B6-F1
#
_cell.length_a   1.000
_cell.length_b   1.000
_cell.length_c   1.000
_cell.angle_alpha   90.00
_cell.angle_beta   90.00
_cell.angle_gamma   90.00
#
_symmetry.space_group_name_H-M   'P 1'
#
loop_
_entity.id
_entity.type
_entity.pdbx_description
1 polymer ?
#
loop_
_entity_poly.entity_id
_entity_poly.type
_entity_poly.pdbx_seq_one_letter_code
_entity_poly.pdbx_strand_id
1 'polypeptide(L)'
;MFAKVLDCHPTLITGFDALDAGALVDSWRQQPGTPAYCTELTGDELTPALDAADEARAPHIRDVLMKAFMSAEAPLTHAKIVEKNRAVTAKPWL
;
A
#
# COMPACT_ATOMS: atom_id res chain seq x y z
N MET A 1 10.80 2.26 2.93
CA MET A 1 9.50 2.65 2.36
C MET A 1 8.53 2.60 3.52
N PHE A 2 8.08 3.75 4.04
CA PHE A 2 7.31 3.82 5.28
C PHE A 2 5.83 3.59 4.98
N ALA A 3 5.26 2.51 5.49
CA ALA A 3 3.82 2.40 5.67
C ALA A 3 3.43 3.37 6.80
N LYS A 4 2.56 4.34 6.52
CA LYS A 4 2.12 5.32 7.50
C LYS A 4 1.02 4.70 8.37
N VAL A 5 1.30 4.52 9.66
CA VAL A 5 0.28 4.40 10.70
C VAL A 5 0.44 5.65 11.57
N LEU A 6 -0.57 6.50 11.58
CA LEU A 6 -0.66 7.71 12.40
C LEU A 6 -1.73 7.45 13.45
N ASP A 7 -1.30 7.09 14.65
CA ASP A 7 -2.11 7.22 15.85
C ASP A 7 -1.33 7.98 16.92
N CYS A 8 -2.01 8.93 17.57
CA CYS A 8 -1.38 9.91 18.45
C CYS A 8 -1.34 9.36 19.89
N HIS A 9 -0.32 8.57 20.21
CA HIS A 9 0.06 8.21 21.59
C HIS A 9 1.58 8.40 21.80
N PRO A 10 2.08 8.57 23.05
CA PRO A 10 3.42 9.13 23.34
C PRO A 10 4.58 8.13 23.16
N THR A 11 4.52 7.23 22.19
CA THR A 11 5.54 6.21 21.94
C THR A 11 6.29 6.52 20.65
N LEU A 12 7.60 6.79 20.79
CA LEU A 12 8.57 7.30 19.80
C LEU A 12 8.56 8.83 19.56
N ILE A 13 9.76 9.43 19.57
CA ILE A 13 10.06 10.85 19.27
C ILE A 13 9.44 11.29 17.92
N THR A 14 9.13 10.35 17.05
CA THR A 14 8.62 10.60 15.70
C THR A 14 7.09 10.59 15.58
N GLY A 15 6.34 10.15 16.59
CA GLY A 15 4.87 10.10 16.55
C GLY A 15 4.30 9.09 15.54
N PHE A 16 4.95 7.93 15.38
CA PHE A 16 4.49 6.83 14.53
C PHE A 16 4.49 5.53 15.31
N ASP A 17 3.49 4.70 15.06
CA ASP A 17 3.47 3.32 15.53
C ASP A 17 4.22 2.42 14.55
N ALA A 18 5.18 1.67 15.06
CA ALA A 18 5.94 0.71 14.27
C ALA A 18 5.17 -0.62 14.20
N LEU A 19 5.01 -1.16 12.99
CA LEU A 19 4.58 -2.53 12.76
C LEU A 19 5.78 -3.37 12.30
N ASP A 20 6.05 -4.48 12.98
CA ASP A 20 6.98 -5.49 12.49
C ASP A 20 6.30 -6.30 11.37
N ALA A 21 6.73 -6.06 10.13
CA ALA A 21 6.21 -6.74 8.94
C ALA A 21 6.93 -8.08 8.63
N GLY A 22 7.81 -8.55 9.53
CA GLY A 22 8.50 -9.82 9.41
C GLY A 22 9.86 -9.74 8.71
N ALA A 23 10.24 -10.84 8.06
CA ALA A 23 11.58 -10.99 7.48
C ALA A 23 11.80 -10.06 6.27
N LEU A 24 13.05 -9.67 6.04
CA LEU A 24 13.42 -8.82 4.91
C LEU A 24 13.02 -9.42 3.55
N VAL A 25 13.05 -10.76 3.43
CA VAL A 25 12.62 -11.47 2.22
C VAL A 25 11.14 -11.23 1.91
N ASP A 26 10.31 -10.92 2.91
CA ASP A 26 8.88 -10.62 2.75
C ASP A 26 8.61 -9.12 2.52
N SER A 27 9.64 -8.26 2.50
CA SER A 27 9.47 -6.81 2.32
C SER A 27 8.85 -6.41 0.97
N TRP A 28 8.83 -7.33 -0.01
CA TRP A 28 8.13 -7.14 -1.28
C TRP A 28 6.62 -6.92 -1.10
N ARG A 29 6.02 -7.40 0.01
CA ARG A 29 4.59 -7.21 0.33
C ARG A 29 4.21 -5.74 0.53
N GLN A 30 5.20 -4.85 0.66
CA GLN A 30 5.04 -3.39 0.79
C GLN A 30 5.41 -2.62 -0.48
N GLN A 31 5.59 -3.29 -1.62
CA GLN A 31 6.02 -2.66 -2.88
C GLN A 31 4.84 -2.26 -3.78
N PRO A 32 5.05 -1.39 -4.77
CA PRO A 32 4.03 -1.05 -5.76
C PRO A 32 3.35 -2.28 -6.35
N GLY A 33 2.01 -2.25 -6.36
CA GLY A 33 1.18 -3.36 -6.83
C GLY A 33 0.66 -4.29 -5.74
N THR A 34 1.04 -4.09 -4.47
CA THR A 34 0.49 -4.84 -3.33
C THR A 34 -0.52 -4.02 -2.50
N PRO A 35 -1.37 -4.68 -1.68
CA PRO A 35 -2.43 -4.00 -0.93
C PRO A 35 -1.98 -3.00 0.13
N ALA A 36 -0.79 -3.16 0.70
CA ALA A 36 -0.23 -2.24 1.70
C ALA A 36 0.37 -0.96 1.10
N TYR A 37 0.56 -0.92 -0.23
CA TYR A 37 1.31 0.16 -0.86
C TYR A 37 0.43 1.38 -1.21
N CYS A 38 0.73 2.52 -0.56
CA CYS A 38 0.07 3.80 -0.81
C CYS A 38 -1.47 3.72 -0.75
N THR A 39 -1.98 3.03 0.28
CA THR A 39 -3.40 2.81 0.53
C THR A 39 -3.92 3.47 1.80
N GLU A 40 -3.09 4.20 2.57
CA GLU A 40 -3.51 4.96 3.79
C GLU A 40 -4.34 4.08 4.76
N LEU A 41 -3.81 2.91 5.09
CA LEU A 41 -4.46 1.96 5.99
C LEU A 41 -4.19 2.34 7.45
N THR A 42 -5.12 1.99 8.34
CA THR A 42 -4.87 2.03 9.78
C THR A 42 -3.89 0.92 10.20
N GLY A 43 -3.38 0.98 11.43
CA GLY A 43 -2.52 -0.07 11.98
C GLY A 43 -3.17 -1.45 11.92
N ASP A 44 -4.45 -1.53 12.29
CA ASP A 44 -5.24 -2.77 12.30
C ASP A 44 -5.52 -3.32 10.88
N GLU A 45 -5.54 -2.44 9.88
CA GLU A 45 -5.75 -2.81 8.48
C GLU A 45 -4.45 -3.22 7.76
N LEU A 46 -3.28 -2.84 8.29
CA LEU A 46 -2.00 -3.03 7.62
C LEU A 46 -1.56 -4.49 7.59
N THR A 47 -1.69 -5.23 8.70
CA THR A 47 -1.33 -6.67 8.75
C THR A 47 -2.15 -7.51 7.75
N PRO A 48 -3.49 -7.42 7.71
CA PRO A 48 -4.28 -8.10 6.68
C PRO A 48 -3.88 -7.73 5.24
N ALA A 49 -3.50 -6.48 4.99
CA ALA A 49 -3.08 -6.04 3.66
C ALA A 49 -1.70 -6.60 3.25
N LEU A 50 -0.78 -6.77 4.20
CA LEU A 50 0.49 -7.45 3.97
C LEU A 50 0.25 -8.92 3.63
N ASP A 51 -0.63 -9.60 4.37
CA ASP A 51 -0.94 -11.01 4.16
C ASP A 51 -1.70 -11.28 2.85
N ALA A 52 -2.49 -10.31 2.38
CA ALA A 52 -3.20 -10.38 1.11
C ALA A 52 -2.30 -10.11 -0.13
N ALA A 53 -1.03 -9.77 0.07
CA ALA A 53 -0.11 -9.51 -1.03
C ALA A 53 0.15 -10.78 -1.86
N ASP A 54 0.23 -10.60 -3.18
CA ASP A 54 0.40 -11.69 -4.12
C ASP A 54 1.57 -11.39 -5.06
N GLU A 55 2.64 -12.17 -4.91
CA GLU A 55 3.90 -11.95 -5.61
C GLU A 55 3.75 -12.13 -7.12
N ALA A 56 2.95 -13.10 -7.56
CA ALA A 56 2.73 -13.37 -8.97
C ALA A 56 1.95 -12.23 -9.65
N ARG A 57 1.06 -11.57 -8.91
CA ARG A 57 0.19 -10.51 -9.45
C ARG A 57 0.78 -9.10 -9.30
N ALA A 58 1.61 -8.84 -8.30
CA ALA A 58 2.11 -7.51 -8.00
C ALA A 58 2.76 -6.78 -9.19
N PRO A 59 3.61 -7.43 -10.02
CA PRO A 59 4.20 -6.76 -11.19
C PRO A 59 3.16 -6.28 -12.20
N HIS A 60 2.15 -7.11 -12.49
CA HIS A 60 1.09 -6.76 -13.43
C HIS A 60 0.25 -5.59 -12.89
N ILE A 61 -0.14 -5.64 -11.61
CA ILE A 61 -0.92 -4.58 -10.97
C ILE A 61 -0.16 -3.26 -10.96
N ARG A 62 1.14 -3.30 -10.63
CA ARG A 62 2.02 -2.14 -10.71
C ARG A 62 1.99 -1.51 -12.10
N ASP A 63 2.12 -2.31 -13.15
CA ASP A 63 2.17 -1.81 -14.52
C ASP A 63 0.83 -1.19 -14.95
N VAL A 64 -0.29 -1.79 -14.52
CA VAL A 64 -1.65 -1.23 -14.71
C VAL A 64 -1.79 0.12 -13.99
N LEU A 65 -1.37 0.22 -12.73
CA LEU A 65 -1.44 1.45 -11.95
C LEU A 65 -0.54 2.54 -12.55
N MET A 66 0.70 2.20 -12.93
CA MET A 66 1.62 3.16 -13.54
C MET A 66 1.09 3.67 -14.87
N LYS A 67 0.55 2.78 -15.71
CA LYS A 67 -0.10 3.21 -16.96
C LYS A 67 -1.25 4.17 -16.68
N ALA A 68 -2.11 3.86 -15.72
CA ALA A 68 -3.25 4.71 -15.37
C ALA A 68 -2.83 6.08 -14.81
N PHE A 69 -1.73 6.15 -14.05
CA PHE A 69 -1.21 7.42 -13.52
C PHE A 69 -0.50 8.25 -14.60
N MET A 70 0.31 7.62 -15.45
CA MET A 70 1.00 8.29 -16.54
C MET A 70 0.05 8.79 -17.65
N SER A 71 -1.10 8.13 -17.83
CA SER A 71 -2.10 8.51 -18.82
C SER A 71 -3.15 9.49 -18.29
N ALA A 72 -2.99 10.03 -17.08
CA ALA A 72 -3.95 10.97 -16.52
C ALA A 72 -3.89 12.31 -17.27
N GLU A 73 -5.05 12.83 -17.69
CA GLU A 73 -5.16 14.10 -18.43
C GLU A 73 -4.78 15.33 -17.59
N ALA A 74 -4.84 15.18 -16.26
CA ALA A 74 -4.48 16.20 -15.29
C ALA A 74 -3.74 15.55 -14.10
N PRO A 75 -2.97 16.33 -13.32
CA PRO A 75 -2.33 15.84 -12.11
C PRO A 75 -3.34 15.18 -11.17
N LEU A 76 -3.07 13.94 -10.76
CA LEU A 76 -3.94 13.23 -9.82
C LEU A 76 -3.77 13.80 -8.42
N THR A 77 -4.89 13.94 -7.72
CA THR A 77 -4.86 14.23 -6.28
C THR A 77 -4.41 13.00 -5.50
N HIS A 78 -3.84 13.20 -4.31
CA HIS A 78 -3.46 12.12 -3.40
C HIS A 78 -4.63 11.15 -3.15
N ALA A 79 -5.81 11.69 -2.87
CA ALA A 79 -7.02 10.90 -2.65
C ALA A 79 -7.37 9.98 -3.85
N LYS A 80 -7.16 10.46 -5.08
CA LYS A 80 -7.40 9.65 -6.29
C LYS A 80 -6.36 8.57 -6.50
N ILE A 81 -5.11 8.81 -6.10
CA ILE A 81 -4.05 7.78 -6.10
C ILE A 81 -4.40 6.68 -5.09
N VAL A 82 -4.77 7.05 -3.86
CA VAL A 82 -5.16 6.11 -2.80
C VAL A 82 -6.36 5.27 -3.22
N GLU A 83 -7.40 5.90 -3.75
CA GLU A 83 -8.61 5.21 -4.26
C GLU A 83 -8.25 4.19 -5.34
N LYS A 84 -7.40 4.56 -6.31
CA LYS A 84 -6.98 3.66 -7.39
C LYS A 84 -6.13 2.50 -6.87
N ASN A 85 -5.17 2.76 -5.99
CA ASN A 85 -4.36 1.70 -5.38
C ASN A 85 -5.27 0.68 -4.67
N ARG A 86 -6.16 1.14 -3.78
CA ARG A 86 -7.12 0.28 -3.06
C ARG A 86 -7.99 -0.53 -4.03
N ALA A 87 -8.54 0.11 -5.07
CA ALA A 87 -9.48 -0.54 -5.98
C ALA A 87 -8.86 -1.69 -6.80
N VAL A 88 -7.58 -1.59 -7.16
CA VAL A 88 -6.89 -2.57 -8.00
C VAL A 88 -6.21 -3.66 -7.16
N THR A 89 -5.75 -3.35 -5.96
CA THR A 89 -5.04 -4.32 -5.09
C THR A 89 -5.96 -5.14 -4.19
N ALA A 90 -7.15 -4.64 -3.81
CA ALA A 90 -8.06 -5.30 -2.86
C ALA A 90 -8.90 -6.45 -3.45
N LYS A 91 -8.89 -6.68 -4.77
CA LYS A 91 -9.79 -7.64 -5.41
C LYS A 91 -9.14 -9.03 -5.58
N PRO A 92 -9.78 -10.11 -5.10
CA PRO A 92 -9.60 -11.42 -5.73
C PRO A 92 -10.24 -11.31 -7.11
N TRP A 93 -9.47 -11.60 -8.16
CA TRP A 93 -9.97 -11.44 -9.52
C TRP A 93 -11.16 -12.38 -9.77
N LEU A 94 -12.20 -11.83 -10.41
CA LEU A 94 -13.23 -12.58 -11.15
C LEU A 94 -12.61 -13.25 -12.38
#